data_AF-A0A564G690-F1
#
_entry.id   AF-A0A564G690-F1
#
_cell.length_a   1.000
_cell.length_b   1.000
_cell.length_c   1.000
_cell.angle_alpha   90.00
_cell.angle_beta   90.00
_cell.angle_gamma   90.00
#
_symmetry.space_group_name_H-M   'P 1'
#
loop_
_entity.id
_entity.type
_entity.pdbx_description
1 polymer ?
#
loop_
_entity_poly.entity_id
_entity_poly.type
_entity_poly.pdbx_seq_one_letter_code
_entity_poly.pdbx_strand_id
1 'polypeptide(L)'
;MSTSNELLDDANQITIRRLIEKYLSPQGEPLNTIWEACVTAQRIGNRYGVPADAVTYRYEFTHPDLGFSFSARAVWRLGRLMQPLGVHTVIEDYEDTGGHGGDSAVLLVVNDWLRSLPV
;
A
#
# COMPACT_ATOMS: atom_id res chain seq x y z
N MET A 1 11.13 14.10 19.14
CA MET A 1 9.66 14.04 19.27
C MET A 1 9.14 13.76 17.88
N SER A 2 8.72 12.53 17.59
CA SER A 2 8.05 12.25 16.31
C SER A 2 6.70 12.95 16.29
N THR A 3 6.41 13.62 15.18
CA THR A 3 5.14 14.30 14.99
C THR A 3 4.02 13.27 14.86
N SER A 4 2.77 13.62 15.24
CA SER A 4 1.63 12.67 15.20
C SER A 4 1.43 12.03 13.81
N ASN A 5 1.78 12.75 12.74
CA ASN A 5 1.69 12.25 11.37
C ASN A 5 2.73 11.17 11.06
N GLU A 6 3.95 11.26 11.60
CA GLU A 6 4.98 10.22 11.43
C GLU A 6 4.52 8.90 12.07
N LEU A 7 3.92 8.96 13.26
CA LEU A 7 3.40 7.77 13.94
C LEU A 7 2.23 7.12 13.18
N LEU A 8 1.37 7.93 12.57
CA LEU A 8 0.29 7.44 11.74
C LEU A 8 0.81 6.80 10.44
N ASP A 9 1.81 7.42 9.81
CA ASP A 9 2.43 6.83 8.61
C ASP A 9 3.09 5.49 8.96
N ASP A 10 3.88 5.41 10.03
CA ASP A 10 4.49 4.15 10.48
C ASP A 10 3.44 3.05 10.72
N ALA A 11 2.29 3.41 11.31
CA ALA A 11 1.18 2.47 11.51
C ALA A 11 0.57 2.00 10.18
N ASN A 12 0.37 2.91 9.22
CA ASN A 12 -0.11 2.58 7.87
C ASN A 12 0.89 1.66 7.15
N GLN A 13 2.18 1.99 7.23
CA GLN A 13 3.27 1.22 6.64
C GLN A 13 3.31 -0.21 7.18
N ILE A 14 3.07 -0.42 8.47
CA ILE A 14 2.98 -1.79 9.05
C ILE A 14 1.75 -2.52 8.55
N THR A 15 0.61 -1.84 8.54
CA THR A 15 -0.69 -2.45 8.23
C THR A 15 -0.79 -2.84 6.76
N ILE A 16 -0.30 -2.00 5.84
CA ILE A 16 -0.32 -2.29 4.41
C ILE A 16 0.50 -3.54 4.07
N ARG A 17 1.61 -3.77 4.78
CA ARG A 17 2.46 -4.96 4.56
C ARG A 17 1.67 -6.25 4.82
N ARG A 18 0.90 -6.26 5.92
CA ARG A 18 0.03 -7.39 6.29
C ARG A 18 -1.11 -7.57 5.29
N LEU A 19 -1.71 -6.46 4.86
CA LEU A 19 -2.78 -6.47 3.85
C LEU A 19 -2.29 -7.07 2.53
N ILE A 20 -1.16 -6.57 2.00
CA ILE A 20 -0.57 -7.05 0.74
C ILE A 20 -0.21 -8.53 0.85
N GLU A 21 0.41 -8.96 1.96
CA GLU A 21 0.78 -10.36 2.16
C GLU A 21 -0.44 -11.30 2.21
N LYS A 22 -1.55 -10.82 2.79
CA LYS A 22 -2.75 -11.62 3.02
C LYS A 22 -3.68 -11.70 1.82
N TYR A 23 -3.85 -10.58 1.11
CA TYR A 23 -4.91 -10.44 0.11
C TYR A 23 -4.40 -10.30 -1.33
N LEU A 24 -3.11 -10.01 -1.54
CA LEU A 24 -2.56 -9.80 -2.88
C LEU A 24 -1.56 -10.89 -3.24
N SER A 25 -1.38 -11.09 -4.54
CA SER A 25 -0.44 -12.07 -5.07
C SER A 25 0.41 -11.48 -6.21
N PRO A 26 1.60 -12.03 -6.47
CA PRO A 26 2.44 -11.58 -7.58
C PRO A 26 1.94 -12.05 -8.95
N GLN A 27 0.84 -12.84 -9.00
CA GLN A 27 0.27 -13.37 -10.24
C GLN A 27 -0.57 -12.34 -11.00
N GLY A 28 -0.74 -11.13 -10.44
CA GLY A 28 -1.11 -9.95 -11.23
C GLY A 28 -2.55 -9.96 -11.73
N GLU A 29 -3.50 -10.41 -10.90
CA GLU A 29 -4.91 -10.09 -11.20
C GLU A 29 -5.06 -8.56 -11.20
N PRO A 30 -5.49 -7.97 -12.34
CA PRO A 30 -5.33 -6.54 -12.61
C PRO A 30 -6.24 -5.66 -11.74
N LEU A 31 -7.30 -6.24 -11.20
CA LEU A 31 -8.27 -5.56 -10.38
C LEU A 31 -8.75 -6.49 -9.26
N ASN A 32 -8.51 -6.09 -8.03
CA ASN A 32 -9.10 -6.70 -6.85
C ASN A 32 -9.92 -5.65 -6.11
N THR A 33 -10.94 -6.10 -5.37
CA THR A 33 -11.65 -5.23 -4.42
C THR A 33 -11.34 -5.74 -3.02
N ILE A 34 -10.80 -4.86 -2.18
CA ILE A 34 -10.50 -5.14 -0.78
C ILE A 34 -11.31 -4.14 0.03
N TRP A 35 -12.38 -4.60 0.70
CA TRP A 35 -13.25 -3.76 1.53
C TRP A 35 -13.60 -2.44 0.85
N GLU A 36 -14.29 -2.53 -0.28
CA GLU A 36 -14.80 -1.39 -1.07
C GLU A 36 -13.71 -0.51 -1.72
N ALA A 37 -12.43 -0.70 -1.38
CA ALA A 37 -11.33 -0.13 -2.13
C ALA A 37 -11.02 -0.96 -3.37
N CYS A 38 -10.99 -0.30 -4.52
CA CYS A 38 -10.47 -0.85 -5.76
C CYS A 38 -8.96 -0.88 -5.70
N VAL A 39 -8.36 -2.03 -6.05
CA VAL A 39 -6.92 -2.23 -6.05
C VAL A 39 -6.49 -2.60 -7.46
N THR A 40 -5.65 -1.78 -8.06
CA THR A 40 -4.99 -2.12 -9.32
C THR A 40 -3.55 -2.52 -9.07
N ALA A 41 -3.00 -3.41 -9.91
CA ALA A 41 -1.63 -3.88 -9.79
C ALA A 41 -0.87 -3.61 -11.10
N GLN A 42 0.20 -2.83 -11.01
CA GLN A 42 1.09 -2.54 -12.13
C GLN A 42 2.47 -3.13 -11.86
N ARG A 43 2.95 -4.00 -12.76
CA ARG A 43 4.35 -4.45 -12.71
C ARG A 43 5.26 -3.29 -13.09
N ILE A 44 6.23 -2.98 -12.23
CA ILE A 44 7.21 -1.92 -12.45
C ILE A 44 8.64 -2.48 -12.50
N GLY A 45 9.58 -1.67 -12.97
CA GLY A 45 11.00 -2.02 -13.00
C GLY A 45 11.56 -2.24 -11.59
N ASN A 46 12.46 -3.21 -11.46
CA ASN A 46 13.18 -3.45 -10.21
C ASN A 46 14.22 -2.33 -9.98
N ARG A 47 14.32 -1.84 -8.75
CA ARG A 47 15.42 -0.95 -8.35
C ARG A 47 16.75 -1.69 -8.27
N TYR A 48 17.84 -0.93 -8.27
CA TYR A 48 19.18 -1.45 -8.00
C TYR A 48 19.22 -2.22 -6.66
N GLY A 49 19.92 -3.36 -6.64
CA GLY A 49 20.03 -4.24 -5.47
C GLY A 49 18.87 -5.23 -5.27
N VAL A 50 17.85 -5.22 -6.13
CA VAL A 50 16.81 -6.26 -6.14
C VAL A 50 17.25 -7.43 -7.04
N PRO A 51 17.14 -8.70 -6.57
CA PRO A 51 17.48 -9.87 -7.38
C PRO A 51 16.76 -9.91 -8.72
N ALA A 52 17.43 -10.43 -9.75
CA ALA A 52 16.89 -10.48 -11.12
C ALA A 52 15.63 -11.36 -11.26
N ASP A 53 15.48 -12.35 -10.38
CA ASP A 53 14.33 -13.26 -10.29
C ASP A 53 13.17 -12.71 -9.45
N ALA A 54 13.33 -11.54 -8.84
CA ALA A 54 12.25 -10.86 -8.12
C ALA A 54 11.41 -10.00 -9.08
N VAL A 55 10.18 -9.73 -8.69
CA VAL A 55 9.25 -8.85 -9.42
C VAL A 55 8.74 -7.76 -8.49
N THR A 56 8.69 -6.53 -8.99
CA THR A 56 8.16 -5.39 -8.24
C THR A 56 6.80 -4.99 -8.81
N TYR A 57 5.82 -4.83 -7.93
CA TYR A 57 4.51 -4.28 -8.26
C TYR A 57 4.30 -2.95 -7.52
N ARG A 58 3.66 -2.02 -8.20
CA ARG A 58 2.95 -0.90 -7.57
C ARG A 58 1.48 -1.26 -7.51
N TYR A 59 0.92 -1.18 -6.32
CA TYR A 59 -0.50 -1.33 -6.07
C TYR A 59 -1.09 0.05 -5.83
N GLU A 60 -2.21 0.34 -6.48
CA GLU A 60 -2.95 1.58 -6.29
C GLU A 60 -4.29 1.23 -5.67
N PHE A 61 -4.55 1.78 -4.50
CA PHE A 61 -5.77 1.59 -3.73
C PHE A 61 -6.59 2.85 -3.87
N THR A 62 -7.84 2.72 -4.32
CA THR A 62 -8.78 3.83 -4.45
C THR A 62 -10.08 3.46 -3.77
N HIS A 63 -10.49 4.25 -2.78
CA HIS A 63 -11.76 4.09 -2.10
C HIS A 63 -12.73 5.18 -2.56
N PRO A 64 -13.65 4.89 -3.50
CA PRO A 64 -14.49 5.92 -4.10
C PRO A 64 -15.43 6.57 -3.08
N ASP A 65 -15.99 5.79 -2.15
CA ASP A 65 -16.94 6.29 -1.15
C ASP A 65 -16.28 7.10 -0.04
N LEU A 66 -15.05 6.74 0.36
CA LEU A 66 -14.29 7.44 1.39
C LEU A 66 -13.40 8.54 0.82
N GLY A 67 -13.26 8.67 -0.50
CA GLY A 67 -12.59 9.82 -1.13
C GLY A 67 -11.07 9.84 -1.04
N PHE A 68 -10.41 8.70 -0.94
CA PHE A 68 -8.94 8.65 -0.91
C PHE A 68 -8.36 7.67 -1.93
N SER A 69 -7.13 7.96 -2.35
CA SER A 69 -6.27 6.99 -3.00
C SER A 69 -4.92 6.93 -2.29
N PHE A 70 -4.24 5.79 -2.37
CA PHE A 70 -2.83 5.69 -1.99
C PHE A 70 -2.12 4.61 -2.80
N SER A 71 -0.81 4.76 -2.98
CA SER A 71 0.00 3.79 -3.72
C SER A 71 0.98 3.08 -2.80
N ALA A 72 1.13 1.77 -2.99
CA ALA A 72 2.08 0.96 -2.25
C ALA A 72 2.90 0.09 -3.19
N ARG A 73 4.21 0.09 -3.03
CA ARG A 73 5.12 -0.79 -3.77
C ARG A 73 5.40 -2.04 -2.96
N ALA A 74 5.40 -3.20 -3.60
CA ALA A 74 5.87 -4.44 -3.01
C ALA A 74 6.79 -5.21 -3.97
N VAL A 75 7.89 -5.76 -3.41
CA VAL A 75 8.80 -6.65 -4.13
C VAL A 75 8.50 -8.09 -3.72
N TRP A 76 8.23 -8.93 -4.71
CA TRP A 76 7.97 -10.34 -4.55
C TRP A 76 9.11 -11.18 -5.09
N ARG A 77 9.43 -12.26 -4.40
CA ARG A 77 10.39 -13.26 -4.86
C ARG A 77 9.88 -14.64 -4.47
N LEU A 78 9.84 -15.57 -5.43
CA LEU A 78 9.35 -16.94 -5.21
C LEU A 78 7.96 -16.99 -4.52
N GLY A 79 7.04 -16.10 -4.93
CA GLY A 79 5.67 -16.07 -4.41
C GLY A 79 5.51 -15.42 -3.03
N ARG A 80 6.57 -14.85 -2.45
CA ARG A 80 6.54 -14.21 -1.12
C ARG A 80 7.04 -12.78 -1.15
N LEU A 81 6.59 -11.96 -0.21
CA LEU A 81 7.14 -10.62 0.00
C LEU A 81 8.61 -10.70 0.41
N MET A 82 9.44 -9.91 -0.24
CA MET A 82 10.86 -9.84 0.02
C MET A 82 11.11 -9.08 1.34
N GLN A 83 12.04 -9.61 2.14
CA GLN A 83 12.47 -8.99 3.40
C GLN A 83 13.73 -8.13 3.18
N PRO A 84 13.93 -7.06 3.97
CA PRO A 84 13.04 -6.57 5.03
C PRO A 84 11.83 -5.81 4.46
N LEU A 85 10.63 -6.04 5.03
CA LEU A 85 9.39 -5.44 4.52
C LEU A 85 9.46 -3.92 4.44
N GLY A 86 10.02 -3.21 5.42
CA GLY A 86 10.09 -1.74 5.38
C GLY A 86 10.97 -1.15 4.27
N VAL A 87 11.72 -1.99 3.57
CA VAL A 87 12.54 -1.58 2.43
C VAL A 87 11.90 -2.02 1.11
N HIS A 88 11.24 -3.18 1.10
CA HIS A 88 10.71 -3.82 -0.10
C HIS A 88 9.18 -3.72 -0.23
N THR A 89 8.48 -3.29 0.81
CA THR A 89 7.02 -3.08 0.86
C THR A 89 6.71 -1.79 1.61
N VAL A 90 6.33 -0.75 0.87
CA VAL A 90 6.17 0.61 1.40
C VAL A 90 4.99 1.31 0.73
N ILE A 91 4.27 2.14 1.48
CA ILE A 91 3.40 3.17 0.91
C ILE A 91 4.31 4.25 0.32
N GLU A 92 4.06 4.62 -0.92
CA GLU A 92 4.85 5.62 -1.66
C GLU A 92 4.18 6.99 -1.63
N ASP A 93 2.85 7.05 -1.67
CA ASP A 93 2.11 8.29 -1.77
C ASP A 93 0.65 8.17 -1.29
N TYR A 94 0.06 9.28 -0.88
CA TYR A 94 -1.35 9.43 -0.50
C TYR A 94 -1.97 10.57 -1.31
N GLU A 95 -3.20 10.37 -1.80
CA GLU A 95 -3.89 11.34 -2.65
C GLU A 95 -5.32 11.62 -2.13
N ASP A 96 -5.65 12.90 -2.03
CA ASP A 96 -6.98 13.40 -1.70
C ASP A 96 -7.87 13.41 -2.95
N THR A 97 -8.84 12.51 -3.03
CA THR A 97 -9.79 12.45 -4.16
C THR A 97 -11.20 12.90 -3.78
N GLY A 98 -11.45 13.14 -2.48
CA GLY A 98 -12.75 13.48 -1.90
C GLY A 98 -12.83 14.88 -1.27
N GLY A 99 -11.73 15.64 -1.26
CA GLY A 99 -11.68 16.99 -0.69
C GLY A 99 -11.57 16.99 0.84
N HIS A 100 -10.79 16.07 1.42
CA HIS A 100 -10.50 15.97 2.85
C HIS A 100 -9.72 17.16 3.41
N GLY A 101 -9.10 17.96 2.54
CA GLY A 101 -8.34 19.15 2.93
C GLY A 101 -6.83 18.92 2.98
N GLY A 102 -6.33 17.96 2.20
CA GLY A 102 -4.91 17.71 1.98
C GLY A 102 -4.36 16.46 2.68
N ASP A 103 -3.08 16.18 2.41
CA ASP A 103 -2.43 14.89 2.67
C ASP A 103 -2.51 14.43 4.13
N SER A 104 -2.44 15.35 5.09
CA SER A 104 -2.53 15.00 6.52
C SER A 104 -3.91 14.44 6.91
N ALA A 105 -4.98 14.94 6.28
CA ALA A 105 -6.33 14.44 6.51
C ALA A 105 -6.54 13.09 5.81
N VAL A 106 -6.02 12.94 4.59
CA VAL A 106 -6.04 11.66 3.85
C VAL A 106 -5.32 10.56 4.62
N LEU A 107 -4.16 10.87 5.19
CA LEU A 107 -3.36 9.92 5.97
C LEU A 107 -4.14 9.36 7.16
N LEU A 108 -4.93 10.20 7.83
CA LEU A 108 -5.82 9.78 8.92
C LEU A 108 -6.96 8.87 8.42
N VAL A 109 -7.63 9.25 7.34
CA VAL A 109 -8.74 8.46 6.76
C VAL A 109 -8.23 7.09 6.29
N VAL A 110 -7.05 7.05 5.66
CA VAL A 110 -6.40 5.80 5.25
C VAL A 110 -6.04 4.96 6.48
N ASN A 111 -5.56 5.56 7.57
CA ASN A 111 -5.29 4.83 8.81
C ASN A 111 -6.55 4.20 9.40
N ASP A 112 -7.64 4.96 9.48
CA ASP A 112 -8.91 4.48 10.01
C ASP A 112 -9.47 3.33 9.16
N TRP A 113 -9.40 3.46 7.83
CA TRP A 113 -9.77 2.37 6.92
C TRP A 113 -8.89 1.14 7.11
N LEU A 114 -7.55 1.28 7.07
CA LEU A 114 -6.61 0.18 7.24
C LEU A 114 -6.83 -0.57 8.58
N ARG A 115 -7.16 0.16 9.65
CA ARG A 115 -7.43 -0.42 10.98
C ARG A 115 -8.78 -1.14 11.06
N SER A 116 -9.72 -0.81 10.19
CA SER A 116 -11.01 -1.49 10.11
C SER A 116 -10.92 -2.87 9.45
N LEU A 117 -9.84 -3.12 8.70
CA LEU A 117 -9.64 -4.37 7.99
C LEU A 117 -9.26 -5.49 8.96
N PRO A 118 -9.80 -6.71 8.77
CA PRO A 118 -9.33 -7.88 9.50
C PRO A 118 -8.00 -8.34 8.89
N VAL A 119 -6.90 -7.67 9.25
CA VAL A 119 -5.53 -8.02 8.85
C VAL A 119 -4.88 -9.01 9.81
#